data_AF-A0A521PQG7-F1
#
_entry.id   AF-A0A521PQG7-F1
#
_cell.length_a   1.000
_cell.length_b   1.000
_cell.length_c   1.000
_cell.angle_alpha   90.00
_cell.angle_beta   90.00
_cell.angle_gamma   90.00
#
_symmetry.space_group_name_H-M   'P 1'
#
loop_
_entity.id
_entity.type
_entity.pdbx_description
1 polymer ?
#
loop_
_entity_poly.entity_id
_entity_poly.type
_entity_poly.pdbx_seq_one_letter_code
_entity_poly.pdbx_strand_id
1 'polypeptide(L)'
;MLRIDLSRMSGAELRRLLAAAEARGQAGLAERFRAELAGRAGGGETATAAPRPIPPSDDDDDEPGPIVVQAEPPLPFELSGRRPPPARRWPVGLAAAVALAAGGATAWGLVGAPGWPGGWPGREGAAGPAPRAMTLRNVAAPAPAPAAVAVRTPEPQRPAEPSAREPPASETPTPSPKPTTLATAAPAPKAVPEPRPRRADPCATPPTPADRLLCNDLALNLLRQEARDAYGRALAAGADPAAVRASETAWRRVRDPTSDPRALAELYERRIRELRAMAAAAPASPAPPETRDRQQN
;
A
#
# COMPACT_ATOMS: atom_id res chain seq x y z
N MET A 1 -6.06 -4.14 -8.44
CA MET A 1 -7.39 -3.91 -7.85
C MET A 1 -7.98 -5.27 -7.49
N LEU A 2 -8.14 -5.56 -6.20
CA LEU A 2 -8.91 -6.75 -5.79
C LEU A 2 -10.38 -6.46 -6.13
N ARG A 3 -10.94 -7.19 -7.10
CA ARG A 3 -12.38 -7.19 -7.35
C ARG A 3 -13.02 -8.03 -6.23
N ILE A 4 -13.36 -7.38 -5.13
CA ILE A 4 -14.22 -8.01 -4.12
C ILE A 4 -15.59 -8.14 -4.78
N ASP A 5 -16.05 -9.37 -4.91
CA ASP A 5 -17.38 -9.66 -5.46
C ASP A 5 -18.44 -9.36 -4.40
N LEU A 6 -18.94 -8.12 -4.42
CA LEU A 6 -19.94 -7.63 -3.47
C LEU A 6 -21.25 -8.43 -3.56
N SER A 7 -21.53 -9.04 -4.71
CA SER A 7 -22.76 -9.81 -4.97
C SER A 7 -22.83 -11.09 -4.14
N ARG A 8 -21.70 -11.65 -3.70
CA ARG A 8 -21.65 -12.86 -2.87
C ARG A 8 -21.75 -12.60 -1.37
N MET A 9 -21.62 -11.34 -0.92
CA MET A 9 -21.69 -11.00 0.50
C MET A 9 -23.13 -10.99 1.01
N SER A 10 -23.33 -11.28 2.30
CA SER A 10 -24.66 -11.16 2.91
C SER A 10 -25.05 -9.70 3.11
N GLY A 11 -26.36 -9.40 3.13
CA GLY A 11 -26.85 -8.04 3.36
C GLY A 11 -26.52 -7.48 4.76
N ALA A 12 -26.31 -8.35 5.75
CA ALA A 12 -25.87 -7.93 7.09
C ALA A 12 -24.39 -7.51 7.07
N GLU A 13 -23.56 -8.27 6.36
CA GLU A 13 -22.14 -7.99 6.24
C GLU A 13 -21.87 -6.71 5.42
N LEU A 14 -22.62 -6.51 4.32
CA LEU A 14 -22.62 -5.25 3.56
C LEU A 14 -22.95 -4.03 4.44
N ARG A 15 -23.97 -4.13 5.31
CA ARG A 15 -24.33 -3.05 6.25
C ARG A 15 -23.22 -2.80 7.27
N ARG A 16 -22.58 -3.86 7.78
CA ARG A 16 -21.44 -3.74 8.71
C ARG A 16 -20.24 -3.06 8.03
N LEU A 17 -19.96 -3.41 6.77
CA LEU A 17 -18.89 -2.79 5.98
C LEU A 17 -19.21 -1.33 5.64
N LEU A 18 -20.47 -1.00 5.32
CA LEU A 18 -20.92 0.36 5.09
C LEU A 18 -20.64 1.25 6.32
N ALA A 19 -21.10 0.83 7.50
CA ALA A 19 -20.86 1.58 8.73
C ALA A 19 -19.36 1.78 9.01
N ALA A 20 -18.56 0.74 8.75
CA ALA A 20 -17.10 0.80 8.91
C ALA A 20 -16.42 1.71 7.87
N ALA A 21 -16.96 1.82 6.66
CA ALA A 21 -16.47 2.74 5.63
C ALA A 21 -16.82 4.20 5.96
N GLU A 22 -18.05 4.45 6.43
CA GLU A 22 -18.51 5.77 6.88
C GLU A 22 -17.69 6.28 8.07
N ALA A 23 -17.46 5.43 9.08
CA ALA A 23 -16.65 5.78 10.25
C ALA A 23 -15.21 6.19 9.88
N ARG A 24 -14.70 5.71 8.73
CA ARG A 24 -13.37 6.03 8.20
C ARG A 24 -13.38 7.16 7.16
N GLY A 25 -14.53 7.76 6.87
CA GLY A 25 -14.64 8.82 5.86
C GLY A 25 -14.43 8.34 4.41
N GLN A 26 -14.62 7.04 4.13
CA GLN A 26 -14.41 6.46 2.79
C GLN A 26 -15.66 6.61 1.91
N ALA A 27 -16.01 7.84 1.53
CA ALA A 27 -17.26 8.18 0.85
C ALA A 27 -17.53 7.35 -0.43
N GLY A 28 -16.52 7.18 -1.30
CA GLY A 28 -16.70 6.42 -2.55
C GLY A 28 -16.95 4.93 -2.35
N LEU A 29 -16.44 4.34 -1.27
CA LEU A 29 -16.69 2.93 -0.93
C LEU A 29 -18.06 2.77 -0.28
N ALA A 30 -18.43 3.70 0.61
CA ALA A 30 -19.76 3.76 1.21
C ALA A 30 -20.86 3.84 0.15
N GLU A 31 -20.69 4.70 -0.86
CA GLU A 31 -21.64 4.79 -1.99
C GLU A 31 -21.79 3.46 -2.76
N ARG A 32 -20.69 2.74 -3.01
CA ARG A 32 -20.79 1.41 -3.64
C ARG A 32 -21.57 0.41 -2.79
N PHE A 33 -21.35 0.38 -1.49
CA PHE A 33 -22.10 -0.51 -0.60
C PHE A 33 -23.57 -0.14 -0.52
N ARG A 34 -23.91 1.17 -0.51
CA ARG A 34 -25.30 1.63 -0.58
C ARG A 34 -25.97 1.24 -1.89
N ALA A 35 -25.29 1.41 -3.02
CA ALA A 35 -25.80 1.01 -4.33
C ALA A 35 -26.09 -0.49 -4.41
N GLU A 36 -25.19 -1.33 -3.89
CA GLU A 36 -25.38 -2.79 -3.84
C GLU A 36 -26.57 -3.18 -2.93
N LEU A 37 -26.68 -2.57 -1.74
CA LEU A 37 -27.81 -2.79 -0.83
C LEU A 37 -29.14 -2.35 -1.45
N ALA A 38 -29.17 -1.20 -2.15
CA ALA A 38 -30.34 -0.70 -2.84
C ALA A 38 -30.76 -1.61 -4.01
N GLY A 39 -29.79 -2.11 -4.80
CA GLY A 39 -30.05 -3.07 -5.87
C GLY A 39 -30.71 -4.36 -5.38
N ARG A 40 -30.30 -4.85 -4.20
CA ARG A 40 -30.90 -6.04 -3.58
C ARG A 40 -32.29 -5.80 -3.01
N ALA A 41 -32.54 -4.61 -2.45
CA ALA A 41 -33.87 -4.23 -1.98
C ALA A 41 -34.88 -4.18 -3.14
N GLY A 42 -34.45 -3.73 -4.33
CA GLY A 42 -35.31 -3.72 -5.52
C GLY A 42 -35.46 -5.09 -6.21
N GLY A 43 -34.46 -5.97 -6.12
CA GLY A 43 -34.48 -7.29 -6.78
C GLY A 43 -35.13 -8.42 -5.97
N GLY A 44 -35.31 -8.25 -4.65
CA GLY A 44 -35.79 -9.31 -3.75
C GLY A 44 -37.29 -9.64 -3.85
N GLU A 45 -38.09 -8.84 -4.54
CA GLU A 45 -39.56 -8.98 -4.52
C GLU A 45 -40.14 -9.79 -5.70
N THR A 46 -39.31 -10.33 -6.61
CA THR A 46 -39.80 -11.16 -7.74
C THR A 46 -39.59 -12.67 -7.57
N ALA A 47 -38.92 -13.12 -6.50
CA ALA A 47 -38.63 -14.54 -6.28
C ALA A 47 -39.60 -15.28 -5.34
N THR A 48 -40.71 -14.65 -4.95
CA THR A 48 -41.85 -15.33 -4.31
C THR A 48 -43.09 -15.22 -5.19
N ALA A 49 -42.94 -15.47 -6.49
CA ALA A 49 -44.07 -15.93 -7.26
C ALA A 49 -44.53 -17.25 -6.62
N ALA A 50 -45.74 -17.24 -6.06
CA ALA A 50 -46.44 -18.43 -5.60
C ALA A 50 -46.23 -19.59 -6.59
N PRO A 51 -46.10 -20.85 -6.13
CA PRO A 51 -45.98 -21.99 -7.01
C PRO A 51 -47.14 -21.93 -8.01
N ARG A 52 -46.84 -21.59 -9.26
CA ARG A 52 -47.83 -21.68 -10.32
C ARG A 52 -48.23 -23.15 -10.40
N PRO A 53 -49.53 -23.48 -10.35
CA PRO A 53 -49.97 -24.85 -10.58
C PRO A 53 -49.39 -25.29 -11.92
N ILE A 54 -48.63 -26.37 -11.88
CA ILE A 54 -48.09 -27.05 -13.05
C ILE A 54 -49.32 -27.48 -13.87
N PRO A 55 -49.54 -26.97 -15.10
CA PRO A 55 -50.55 -27.56 -15.96
C PRO A 55 -50.13 -29.01 -16.25
N PRO A 56 -51.07 -29.96 -16.29
CA PRO A 56 -50.74 -31.33 -16.67
C PRO A 56 -50.15 -31.30 -18.09
N SER A 57 -48.89 -31.72 -18.19
CA SER A 57 -48.26 -31.99 -19.47
C SER A 57 -48.80 -33.33 -19.95
N ASP A 58 -49.73 -33.28 -20.90
CA ASP A 58 -49.96 -34.40 -21.80
C ASP A 58 -48.74 -34.55 -22.72
N ASP A 59 -48.48 -35.81 -23.05
CA ASP A 59 -47.45 -36.42 -23.90
C ASP A 59 -46.72 -35.52 -24.92
N ASP A 60 -45.40 -35.69 -25.03
CA ASP A 60 -44.78 -36.25 -26.24
C ASP A 60 -43.27 -36.50 -26.03
N ASP A 61 -42.84 -37.70 -26.42
CA ASP A 61 -41.48 -38.19 -26.51
C ASP A 61 -40.62 -37.32 -27.45
N ASP A 62 -39.75 -36.47 -26.90
CA ASP A 62 -38.65 -35.85 -27.67
C ASP A 62 -37.31 -36.14 -26.97
N GLU A 63 -36.56 -37.08 -27.56
CA GLU A 63 -35.18 -37.38 -27.19
C GLU A 63 -34.31 -36.10 -27.27
N PRO A 64 -33.59 -35.72 -26.19
CA PRO A 64 -32.65 -34.61 -26.27
C PRO A 64 -31.41 -35.03 -27.05
N GLY A 65 -31.34 -34.62 -28.31
CA GLY A 65 -30.12 -34.70 -29.12
C GLY A 65 -28.95 -33.94 -28.47
N PRO A 66 -27.70 -34.36 -28.72
CA PRO A 66 -26.52 -33.78 -28.09
C PRO A 66 -26.33 -32.32 -28.52
N ILE A 67 -26.33 -31.42 -27.53
CA ILE A 67 -26.02 -30.00 -27.69
C ILE A 67 -24.53 -29.86 -28.04
N VAL A 68 -24.25 -29.64 -29.32
CA VAL A 68 -22.90 -29.27 -29.79
C VAL A 68 -22.70 -27.79 -29.48
N VAL A 69 -21.96 -27.51 -28.40
CA VAL A 69 -21.51 -26.16 -28.06
C VAL A 69 -20.43 -25.74 -29.06
N GLN A 70 -20.79 -24.91 -30.05
CA GLN A 70 -19.82 -24.25 -30.92
C GLN A 70 -19.03 -23.23 -30.09
N ALA A 71 -17.76 -23.54 -29.84
CA ALA A 71 -16.81 -22.60 -29.26
C ALA A 71 -16.40 -21.58 -30.34
N GLU A 72 -16.83 -20.33 -30.17
CA GLU A 72 -16.32 -19.22 -30.99
C GLU A 72 -14.81 -19.02 -30.76
N PRO A 73 -14.01 -18.85 -31.83
CA PRO A 73 -12.59 -18.61 -31.70
C PRO A 73 -12.32 -17.21 -31.12
N PRO A 74 -11.41 -17.06 -30.14
CA PRO A 74 -11.08 -15.76 -29.58
C PRO A 74 -10.36 -14.90 -30.61
N LEU A 75 -10.88 -13.68 -30.81
CA LEU A 75 -10.27 -12.66 -31.66
C LEU A 75 -8.85 -12.29 -31.16
N PRO A 76 -7.86 -12.11 -32.06
CA PRO A 76 -6.52 -11.74 -31.69
C PRO A 76 -6.45 -10.25 -31.30
N PHE A 77 -6.35 -9.97 -30.01
CA PHE A 77 -5.94 -8.65 -29.52
C PHE A 77 -4.42 -8.49 -29.69
N GLU A 78 -4.01 -7.78 -30.74
CA GLU A 78 -2.63 -7.30 -30.91
C GLU A 78 -2.33 -6.18 -29.91
N LEU A 79 -1.81 -6.56 -28.74
CA LEU A 79 -1.16 -5.61 -27.84
C LEU A 79 0.26 -5.33 -28.36
N SER A 80 0.47 -4.15 -28.93
CA SER A 80 1.78 -3.63 -29.33
C SER A 80 2.79 -3.74 -28.17
N GLY A 81 3.71 -4.69 -28.31
CA GLY A 81 4.71 -5.02 -27.30
C GLY A 81 5.78 -3.94 -27.15
N ARG A 82 5.75 -3.20 -26.03
CA ARG A 82 6.96 -2.56 -25.51
C ARG A 82 7.90 -3.65 -25.01
N ARG A 83 9.02 -3.86 -25.73
CA ARG A 83 10.09 -4.76 -25.30
C ARG A 83 10.66 -4.31 -23.95
N PRO A 84 10.73 -5.18 -22.93
CA PRO A 84 11.48 -4.86 -21.71
C PRO A 84 12.99 -4.80 -22.02
N PRO A 85 13.75 -3.91 -21.36
CA PRO A 85 15.20 -3.87 -21.53
C PRO A 85 15.85 -5.18 -21.02
N PRO A 86 16.98 -5.61 -21.61
CA PRO A 86 17.65 -6.85 -21.24
C PRO A 86 18.14 -6.79 -19.78
N ALA A 87 17.82 -7.84 -19.02
CA ALA A 87 18.26 -8.02 -17.64
C ALA A 87 19.78 -8.15 -17.57
N ARG A 88 20.41 -7.19 -16.90
CA ARG A 88 21.85 -7.19 -16.59
C ARG A 88 22.13 -8.30 -15.58
N ARG A 89 22.74 -9.40 -16.04
CA ARG A 89 23.27 -10.48 -15.18
C ARG A 89 24.44 -9.95 -14.35
N TRP A 90 24.27 -9.85 -13.04
CA TRP A 90 25.37 -9.64 -12.10
C TRP A 90 26.04 -10.99 -11.83
N PRO A 91 27.38 -11.11 -11.93
CA PRO A 91 28.06 -12.33 -11.50
C PRO A 91 27.99 -12.46 -9.98
N VAL A 92 27.52 -13.60 -9.53
CA VAL A 92 27.58 -14.05 -8.14
C VAL A 92 29.03 -14.42 -7.84
N GLY A 93 29.72 -13.57 -7.08
CA GLY A 93 31.04 -13.83 -6.51
C GLY A 93 30.90 -14.32 -5.07
N LEU A 94 31.56 -15.45 -4.78
CA LEU A 94 31.60 -16.20 -3.54
C LEU A 94 32.02 -15.39 -2.30
N ALA A 95 31.47 -15.83 -1.16
CA ALA A 95 31.72 -15.38 0.19
C ALA A 95 33.05 -15.89 0.79
N ALA A 96 33.64 -15.08 1.68
CA ALA A 96 34.49 -15.41 2.85
C ALA A 96 35.18 -14.09 3.29
N ALA A 97 35.39 -13.70 4.54
CA ALA A 97 35.16 -14.26 5.87
C ALA A 97 35.49 -13.16 6.92
N VAL A 98 35.26 -13.47 8.21
CA VAL A 98 35.86 -12.86 9.43
C VAL A 98 35.29 -11.49 9.85
N ALA A 99 35.07 -11.13 11.12
CA ALA A 99 34.73 -11.79 12.38
C ALA A 99 34.40 -10.64 13.37
N LEU A 100 33.57 -10.95 14.38
CA LEU A 100 33.50 -10.36 15.72
C LEU A 100 34.22 -9.01 15.98
N ALA A 101 33.44 -7.95 16.22
CA ALA A 101 33.82 -6.92 17.18
C ALA A 101 32.59 -6.12 17.66
N ALA A 102 32.35 -6.21 18.97
CA ALA A 102 31.81 -5.19 19.88
C ALA A 102 30.46 -4.52 19.57
N GLY A 103 29.59 -4.56 20.59
CA GLY A 103 28.32 -3.86 20.62
C GLY A 103 28.48 -2.36 20.37
N GLY A 104 27.98 -1.92 19.24
CA GLY A 104 27.63 -0.53 19.00
C GLY A 104 26.11 -0.42 19.08
N ALA A 105 25.61 0.06 20.22
CA ALA A 105 24.28 0.63 20.29
C ALA A 105 24.26 1.83 19.33
N THR A 106 23.91 1.58 18.07
CA THR A 106 23.52 2.64 17.15
C THR A 106 22.17 3.14 17.62
N ALA A 107 22.23 4.07 18.57
CA ALA A 107 21.19 5.04 18.80
C ALA A 107 20.93 5.73 17.46
N TRP A 108 20.00 5.17 16.68
CA TRP A 108 19.42 5.87 15.57
C TRP A 108 18.79 7.12 16.15
N GLY A 109 19.44 8.23 15.84
CA GLY A 109 19.04 9.56 16.23
C GLY A 109 17.56 9.74 15.99
N LEU A 110 16.84 9.83 17.11
CA LEU A 110 15.91 10.93 17.35
C LEU A 110 16.65 12.25 17.04
N VAL A 111 16.86 12.54 15.75
CA VAL A 111 16.94 13.93 15.33
C VAL A 111 15.52 14.41 15.48
N GLY A 112 15.26 15.02 16.63
CA GLY A 112 14.05 15.74 16.90
C GLY A 112 13.81 16.71 15.76
N ALA A 113 12.69 16.52 15.06
CA ALA A 113 12.05 17.63 14.41
C ALA A 113 11.79 18.67 15.51
N PRO A 114 12.38 19.87 15.45
CA PRO A 114 12.07 20.90 16.42
C PRO A 114 10.61 21.30 16.21
N GLY A 115 9.81 21.12 17.26
CA GLY A 115 8.51 21.78 17.44
C GLY A 115 7.46 21.53 16.36
N TRP A 116 6.69 20.46 16.50
CA TRP A 116 5.27 20.53 16.17
C TRP A 116 4.50 20.93 17.43
N PRO A 117 4.07 22.19 17.60
CA PRO A 117 3.12 22.57 18.63
C PRO A 117 1.75 22.18 18.11
N GLY A 118 1.36 20.94 18.36
CA GLY A 118 0.10 20.39 17.88
C GLY A 118 -0.40 19.35 18.86
N GLY A 119 -0.79 19.82 20.04
CA GLY A 119 -1.63 19.04 20.93
C GLY A 119 -2.82 18.53 20.13
N TRP A 120 -2.97 17.21 20.10
CA TRP A 120 -4.15 16.57 19.56
C TRP A 120 -5.30 16.93 20.50
N PRO A 121 -6.34 17.68 20.09
CA PRO A 121 -7.54 17.74 20.90
C PRO A 121 -8.15 16.34 20.89
N GLY A 122 -8.33 15.80 22.09
CA GLY A 122 -9.07 14.58 22.32
C GLY A 122 -10.42 14.66 21.61
N ARG A 123 -10.71 13.60 20.85
CA ARG A 123 -12.04 13.31 20.33
C ARG A 123 -12.89 12.85 21.51
N GLU A 124 -13.30 13.79 22.34
CA GLU A 124 -14.32 13.56 23.37
C GLU A 124 -15.68 13.36 22.67
N GLY A 125 -16.40 12.38 23.17
CA GLY A 125 -17.60 11.85 22.57
C GLY A 125 -18.70 12.90 22.41
N ALA A 126 -19.42 12.78 21.30
CA ALA A 126 -20.75 13.35 21.15
C ALA A 126 -21.68 12.68 22.18
N ALA A 127 -21.86 13.34 23.32
CA ALA A 127 -22.96 13.11 24.25
C ALA A 127 -24.11 14.07 23.90
N GLY A 128 -25.33 13.55 23.97
CA GLY A 128 -26.58 14.22 23.58
C GLY A 128 -26.96 15.45 24.43
N PRO A 129 -28.18 15.98 24.24
CA PRO A 129 -28.60 17.25 24.83
C PRO A 129 -28.63 17.18 26.37
N ALA A 130 -27.95 18.15 26.99
CA ALA A 130 -27.81 18.30 28.43
C ALA A 130 -29.12 18.74 29.11
N PRO A 131 -29.45 18.24 30.31
CA PRO A 131 -30.25 18.96 31.27
C PRO A 131 -29.35 19.83 32.17
N ARG A 132 -29.71 21.11 32.24
CA ARG A 132 -29.55 22.11 33.30
C ARG A 132 -28.49 21.87 34.41
N ALA A 133 -27.50 22.76 34.37
CA ALA A 133 -26.92 23.54 35.47
C ALA A 133 -27.05 23.00 36.91
N MET A 134 -25.92 22.58 37.48
CA MET A 134 -25.58 22.89 38.86
C MET A 134 -24.14 23.41 38.94
N THR A 135 -24.05 24.67 39.36
CA THR A 135 -22.84 25.38 39.76
C THR A 135 -22.19 24.70 40.96
N LEU A 136 -21.00 24.14 40.78
CA LEU A 136 -20.11 23.73 41.87
C LEU A 136 -18.88 24.65 41.93
N ARG A 137 -18.98 25.53 42.92
CA ARG A 137 -17.98 26.28 43.68
C ARG A 137 -16.51 25.88 43.45
N ASN A 138 -15.75 26.84 42.89
CA ASN A 138 -14.29 26.85 42.86
C ASN A 138 -13.70 26.86 44.28
N VAL A 139 -12.85 25.87 44.58
CA VAL A 139 -11.90 25.93 45.71
C VAL A 139 -10.50 26.00 45.08
N ALA A 140 -9.86 27.16 45.23
CA ALA A 140 -8.49 27.39 44.78
C ALA A 140 -7.53 26.61 45.68
N ALA A 141 -6.82 25.62 45.12
CA ALA A 141 -5.68 24.98 45.75
C ALA A 141 -4.41 25.78 45.44
N PRO A 142 -3.53 26.04 46.43
CA PRO A 142 -2.25 26.71 46.19
C PRO A 142 -1.31 25.82 45.36
N ALA A 143 -0.73 26.38 44.32
CA ALA A 143 0.27 25.74 43.48
C ALA A 143 1.53 25.40 44.30
N PRO A 144 2.07 24.17 44.21
CA PRO A 144 3.39 23.89 44.75
C PRO A 144 4.46 24.58 43.89
N ALA A 145 5.33 25.34 44.54
CA ALA A 145 6.50 25.94 43.91
C ALA A 145 7.43 24.85 43.34
N PRO A 146 7.95 25.00 42.11
CA PRO A 146 8.90 24.05 41.56
C PRO A 146 10.25 24.19 42.27
N ALA A 147 10.69 23.11 42.91
CA ALA A 147 12.05 22.97 43.40
C ALA A 147 13.01 23.00 42.19
N ALA A 148 13.87 24.02 42.14
CA ALA A 148 14.94 24.14 41.16
C ALA A 148 15.99 23.05 41.42
N VAL A 149 15.85 21.90 40.77
CA VAL A 149 16.93 20.92 40.66
C VAL A 149 17.90 21.43 39.62
N ALA A 150 19.07 21.87 40.07
CA ALA A 150 20.20 22.23 39.21
C ALA A 150 20.64 21.00 38.42
N VAL A 151 20.16 20.87 37.20
CA VAL A 151 20.69 19.92 36.21
C VAL A 151 22.07 20.43 35.83
N ARG A 152 23.10 19.70 36.27
CA ARG A 152 24.47 19.88 35.81
C ARG A 152 24.52 19.56 34.32
N THR A 153 24.70 20.59 33.49
CA THR A 153 25.05 20.44 32.08
C THR A 153 26.36 19.66 31.99
N PRO A 154 26.39 18.44 31.40
CA PRO A 154 27.65 17.79 31.11
C PRO A 154 28.40 18.60 30.05
N GLU A 155 29.65 18.91 30.38
CA GLU A 155 30.62 19.61 29.52
C GLU A 155 30.77 18.87 28.18
N PRO A 156 30.66 19.57 27.03
CA PRO A 156 30.79 18.95 25.73
C PRO A 156 32.23 18.49 25.51
N GLN A 157 32.46 17.17 25.60
CA GLN A 157 33.72 16.57 25.19
C GLN A 157 33.94 16.84 23.71
N ARG A 158 34.95 17.65 23.41
CA ARG A 158 35.46 17.93 22.07
C ARG A 158 35.84 16.60 21.40
N PRO A 159 35.17 16.18 20.31
CA PRO A 159 35.58 15.01 19.54
C PRO A 159 37.00 15.24 19.00
N ALA A 160 37.91 14.32 19.30
CA ALA A 160 39.23 14.30 18.71
C ALA A 160 39.11 14.16 17.18
N GLU A 161 39.70 15.09 16.44
CA GLU A 161 39.87 15.03 15.00
C GLU A 161 40.54 13.71 14.60
N PRO A 162 39.87 12.84 13.82
CA PRO A 162 40.55 11.75 13.15
C PRO A 162 41.35 12.36 12.00
N SER A 163 42.67 12.42 12.24
CA SER A 163 43.68 12.78 11.25
C SER A 163 43.48 12.03 9.94
N ALA A 164 43.45 12.79 8.86
CA ALA A 164 43.32 12.32 7.49
C ALA A 164 44.42 11.31 7.15
N ARG A 165 44.01 10.17 6.60
CA ARG A 165 44.91 9.29 5.85
C ARG A 165 44.24 8.96 4.51
N GLU A 166 44.60 9.74 3.50
CA GLU A 166 44.36 9.45 2.09
C GLU A 166 44.97 8.10 1.72
N PRO A 167 44.19 7.13 1.19
CA PRO A 167 44.74 6.05 0.40
C PRO A 167 44.98 6.52 -1.05
N PRO A 168 46.10 6.11 -1.68
CA PRO A 168 46.45 6.51 -3.04
C PRO A 168 45.53 5.90 -4.10
N ALA A 169 45.31 6.68 -5.15
CA ALA A 169 44.66 6.29 -6.39
C ALA A 169 45.21 4.97 -6.94
N SER A 170 44.32 4.01 -7.17
CA SER A 170 44.58 2.87 -8.06
C SER A 170 43.72 3.05 -9.30
N GLU A 171 44.35 3.64 -10.31
CA GLU A 171 43.90 3.67 -11.69
C GLU A 171 43.63 2.23 -12.16
N THR A 172 42.40 1.94 -12.53
CA THR A 172 42.07 0.71 -13.27
C THR A 172 41.87 1.06 -14.74
N PRO A 173 42.51 0.33 -15.67
CA PRO A 173 42.54 0.67 -17.09
C PRO A 173 41.18 0.49 -17.76
N THR A 174 40.77 1.51 -18.51
CA THR A 174 39.64 1.53 -19.44
C THR A 174 39.86 0.49 -20.56
N PRO A 175 39.04 -0.56 -20.69
CA PRO A 175 39.10 -1.42 -21.87
C PRO A 175 38.55 -0.67 -23.09
N SER A 176 39.38 -0.56 -24.12
CA SER A 176 39.03 0.00 -25.43
C SER A 176 37.78 -0.65 -26.05
N PRO A 177 36.89 0.13 -26.67
CA PRO A 177 35.76 -0.41 -27.43
C PRO A 177 36.29 -1.10 -28.69
N LYS A 178 36.04 -2.41 -28.81
CA LYS A 178 36.30 -3.14 -30.05
C LYS A 178 35.36 -2.63 -31.16
N PRO A 179 35.84 -2.50 -32.41
CA PRO A 179 35.03 -2.06 -33.53
C PRO A 179 33.89 -3.05 -33.80
N THR A 180 32.67 -2.54 -33.74
CA THR A 180 31.45 -3.24 -34.13
C THR A 180 31.48 -3.53 -35.62
N THR A 181 31.71 -4.79 -35.98
CA THR A 181 31.46 -5.29 -37.33
C THR A 181 29.96 -5.29 -37.59
N LEU A 182 29.52 -4.52 -38.58
CA LEU A 182 28.17 -4.52 -39.13
C LEU A 182 27.93 -5.85 -39.86
N ALA A 183 27.63 -6.90 -39.11
CA ALA A 183 27.17 -8.17 -39.66
C ALA A 183 25.68 -8.04 -40.01
N THR A 184 25.38 -8.02 -41.31
CA THR A 184 24.04 -8.16 -41.87
C THR A 184 23.39 -9.42 -41.31
N ALA A 185 22.51 -9.25 -40.32
CA ALA A 185 21.83 -10.34 -39.65
C ALA A 185 20.76 -10.94 -40.58
N ALA A 186 20.96 -12.20 -40.96
CA ALA A 186 19.93 -13.02 -41.57
C ALA A 186 18.66 -13.05 -40.67
N PRO A 187 17.45 -13.11 -41.25
CA PRO A 187 16.21 -13.11 -40.48
C PRO A 187 16.20 -14.32 -39.54
N ALA A 188 16.30 -14.05 -38.24
CA ALA A 188 16.30 -15.09 -37.22
C ALA A 188 14.97 -15.87 -37.25
N PRO A 189 15.01 -17.20 -37.08
CA PRO A 189 13.80 -18.01 -37.01
C PRO A 189 12.89 -17.48 -35.90
N LYS A 190 11.59 -17.35 -36.20
CA LYS A 190 10.57 -16.92 -35.23
C LYS A 190 10.58 -17.89 -34.04
N ALA A 191 11.20 -17.47 -32.94
CA ALA A 191 11.26 -18.25 -31.71
C ALA A 191 9.84 -18.51 -31.22
N VAL A 192 9.48 -19.78 -31.08
CA VAL A 192 8.25 -20.21 -30.42
C VAL A 192 8.29 -19.63 -29.00
N PRO A 193 7.27 -18.85 -28.57
CA PRO A 193 7.27 -18.25 -27.24
C PRO A 193 7.29 -19.37 -26.20
N GLU A 194 8.39 -19.46 -25.45
CA GLU A 194 8.48 -20.39 -24.33
C GLU A 194 7.30 -20.18 -23.37
N PRO A 195 6.72 -21.26 -22.84
CA PRO A 195 5.65 -21.18 -21.88
C PRO A 195 6.12 -20.36 -20.67
N ARG A 196 5.49 -19.19 -20.46
CA ARG A 196 5.80 -18.34 -19.31
C ARG A 196 5.56 -19.16 -18.04
N PRO A 197 6.51 -19.20 -17.09
CA PRO A 197 6.31 -19.92 -15.85
C PRO A 197 5.03 -19.41 -15.17
N ARG A 198 4.16 -20.33 -14.77
CA ARG A 198 2.96 -19.99 -13.99
C ARG A 198 3.44 -19.25 -12.74
N ARG A 199 2.95 -18.03 -12.54
CA ARG A 199 3.28 -17.25 -11.34
C ARG A 199 2.73 -18.00 -10.15
N ALA A 200 3.60 -18.45 -9.25
CA ALA A 200 3.17 -19.05 -8.00
C ALA A 200 2.26 -18.07 -7.24
N ASP A 201 1.20 -18.60 -6.62
CA ASP A 201 0.34 -17.81 -5.76
C ASP A 201 1.18 -17.28 -4.59
N PRO A 202 1.35 -15.95 -4.43
CA PRO A 202 2.13 -15.38 -3.34
C PRO A 202 1.58 -15.75 -1.95
N CYS A 203 0.33 -16.21 -1.87
CA CYS A 203 -0.28 -16.68 -0.63
C CYS A 203 -0.11 -18.18 -0.38
N ALA A 204 0.39 -18.96 -1.34
CA ALA A 204 0.72 -20.37 -1.12
C ALA A 204 1.95 -20.55 -0.22
N THR A 205 2.95 -19.70 -0.39
CA THR A 205 4.21 -19.75 0.39
C THR A 205 4.63 -18.35 0.84
N PRO A 206 3.89 -17.72 1.77
CA PRO A 206 4.19 -16.38 2.27
C PRO A 206 5.56 -16.32 2.98
N PRO A 207 6.46 -15.40 2.58
CA PRO A 207 7.84 -15.39 3.05
C PRO A 207 8.01 -14.87 4.49
N THR A 208 7.05 -14.08 4.99
CA THR A 208 7.11 -13.47 6.33
C THR A 208 5.86 -13.80 7.15
N PRO A 209 5.93 -13.81 8.50
CA PRO A 209 4.75 -13.90 9.37
C PRO A 209 3.65 -12.89 9.01
N ALA A 210 4.03 -11.63 8.75
CA ALA A 210 3.08 -10.60 8.34
C ALA A 210 2.39 -10.91 7.02
N ASP A 211 3.10 -11.48 6.04
CA ASP A 211 2.49 -11.90 4.76
C ASP A 211 1.48 -13.05 4.96
N ARG A 212 1.71 -13.95 5.92
CA ARG A 212 0.71 -14.98 6.28
C ARG A 212 -0.58 -14.36 6.78
N LEU A 213 -0.46 -13.37 7.67
CA LEU A 213 -1.62 -12.65 8.19
C LEU A 213 -2.36 -11.93 7.07
N LEU A 214 -1.62 -11.26 6.19
CA LEU A 214 -2.20 -10.56 5.03
C LEU A 214 -2.90 -11.51 4.06
N CYS A 215 -2.45 -12.75 3.91
CA CYS A 215 -3.14 -13.71 3.04
C CYS A 215 -4.42 -14.28 3.64
N ASN A 216 -4.50 -14.37 4.97
CA ASN A 216 -5.63 -14.98 5.68
C ASN A 216 -6.68 -13.97 6.19
N ASP A 217 -6.36 -12.68 6.23
CA ASP A 217 -7.23 -11.63 6.80
C ASP A 217 -7.63 -10.58 5.74
N LEU A 218 -8.94 -10.45 5.51
CA LEU A 218 -9.50 -9.49 4.56
C LEU A 218 -9.30 -8.02 5.00
N ALA A 219 -9.45 -7.72 6.28
CA ALA A 219 -9.31 -6.36 6.80
C ALA A 219 -7.86 -5.86 6.68
N LEU A 220 -6.88 -6.71 6.99
CA LEU A 220 -5.46 -6.39 6.79
C LEU A 220 -5.13 -6.23 5.29
N ASN A 221 -5.76 -6.99 4.41
CA ASN A 221 -5.64 -6.79 2.96
C ASN A 221 -6.13 -5.42 2.50
N LEU A 222 -7.25 -4.94 3.04
CA LEU A 222 -7.79 -3.61 2.74
C LEU A 222 -6.82 -2.52 3.21
N LEU A 223 -6.28 -2.63 4.43
CA LEU A 223 -5.26 -1.70 4.93
C LEU A 223 -4.00 -1.70 4.05
N ARG A 224 -3.57 -2.86 3.55
CA ARG A 224 -2.45 -2.96 2.60
C ARG A 224 -2.74 -2.23 1.29
N GLN A 225 -3.95 -2.36 0.73
CA GLN A 225 -4.33 -1.62 -0.47
C GLN A 225 -4.32 -0.11 -0.20
N GLU A 226 -4.91 0.32 0.91
CA GLU A 226 -4.96 1.74 1.30
C GLU A 226 -3.57 2.35 1.48
N ALA A 227 -2.62 1.60 2.07
CA ALA A 227 -1.23 2.01 2.17
C ALA A 227 -0.56 2.18 0.79
N ARG A 228 -0.83 1.28 -0.17
CA ARG A 228 -0.33 1.42 -1.56
C ARG A 228 -0.92 2.64 -2.26
N ASP A 229 -2.21 2.93 -2.05
CA ASP A 229 -2.85 4.13 -2.59
C ASP A 229 -2.27 5.39 -1.96
N ALA A 230 -2.02 5.40 -0.64
CA ALA A 230 -1.38 6.51 0.04
C ALA A 230 0.06 6.75 -0.46
N TYR A 231 0.80 5.67 -0.73
CA TYR A 231 2.14 5.75 -1.34
C TYR A 231 2.09 6.38 -2.73
N GLY A 232 1.15 5.92 -3.59
CA GLY A 232 0.95 6.50 -4.92
C GLY A 232 0.58 7.99 -4.85
N ARG A 233 -0.30 8.39 -3.93
CA ARG A 233 -0.66 9.79 -3.70
C ARG A 233 0.52 10.64 -3.23
N ALA A 234 1.36 10.12 -2.32
CA ALA A 234 2.55 10.84 -1.88
C ALA A 234 3.49 11.14 -3.05
N LEU A 235 3.76 10.15 -3.91
CA LEU A 235 4.59 10.35 -5.09
C LEU A 235 3.94 11.32 -6.11
N ALA A 236 2.63 11.18 -6.35
CA ALA A 236 1.90 12.06 -7.27
C ALA A 236 1.84 13.52 -6.78
N ALA A 237 1.85 13.73 -5.45
CA ALA A 237 1.91 15.06 -4.85
C ALA A 237 3.31 15.71 -4.95
N GLY A 238 4.33 14.99 -5.41
CA GLY A 238 5.70 15.50 -5.50
C GLY A 238 6.53 15.28 -4.24
N ALA A 239 6.13 14.36 -3.35
CA ALA A 239 6.99 13.95 -2.24
C ALA A 239 8.31 13.35 -2.78
N ASP A 240 9.43 13.62 -2.08
CA ASP A 240 10.75 13.11 -2.50
C ASP A 240 10.75 11.57 -2.62
N PRO A 241 10.94 11.02 -3.84
CA PRO A 241 10.95 9.58 -4.04
C PRO A 241 12.05 8.86 -3.26
N ALA A 242 13.19 9.51 -2.99
CA ALA A 242 14.27 8.91 -2.21
C ALA A 242 13.87 8.75 -0.74
N ALA A 243 13.36 9.81 -0.11
CA ALA A 243 12.81 9.76 1.25
C ALA A 243 11.67 8.74 1.39
N VAL A 244 10.74 8.71 0.43
CA VAL A 244 9.62 7.76 0.42
C VAL A 244 10.13 6.30 0.35
N ARG A 245 11.12 5.98 -0.49
CA ARG A 245 11.74 4.64 -0.56
C ARG A 245 12.51 4.26 0.71
N ALA A 246 13.24 5.21 1.29
CA ALA A 246 13.98 4.99 2.54
C ALA A 246 13.02 4.66 3.70
N SER A 247 11.94 5.44 3.84
CA SER A 247 10.92 5.19 4.86
C SER A 247 10.20 3.85 4.67
N GLU A 248 9.93 3.45 3.41
CA GLU A 248 9.30 2.16 3.10
C GLU A 248 10.20 0.98 3.50
N THR A 249 11.51 1.12 3.30
CA THR A 249 12.50 0.12 3.73
C THR A 249 12.55 0.01 5.24
N ALA A 250 12.54 1.16 5.95
CA ALA A 250 12.49 1.18 7.41
C ALA A 250 11.21 0.54 7.96
N TRP A 251 10.05 0.84 7.36
CA TRP A 251 8.77 0.28 7.75
C TRP A 251 8.72 -1.24 7.57
N ARG A 252 9.22 -1.78 6.44
CA ARG A 252 9.27 -3.24 6.20
C ARG A 252 10.03 -3.99 7.30
N ARG A 253 11.14 -3.44 7.80
CA ARG A 253 11.92 -4.06 8.89
C ARG A 253 11.11 -4.26 10.18
N VAL A 254 10.17 -3.37 10.48
CA VAL A 254 9.28 -3.48 11.65
C VAL A 254 8.09 -4.38 11.35
N ARG A 255 7.53 -4.27 10.14
CA ARG A 255 6.35 -5.03 9.71
C ARG A 255 6.62 -6.53 9.60
N ASP A 256 7.67 -6.92 8.88
CA ASP A 256 7.92 -8.31 8.48
C ASP A 256 7.96 -9.32 9.65
N PRO A 257 8.60 -9.02 10.81
CA PRO A 257 8.58 -9.95 11.94
C PRO A 257 7.25 -9.96 12.74
N THR A 258 6.29 -9.08 12.44
CA THR A 258 5.04 -8.96 13.21
C THR A 258 4.12 -10.15 12.95
N SER A 259 3.72 -10.84 14.02
CA SER A 259 2.84 -12.02 13.99
C SER A 259 1.48 -11.82 14.66
N ASP A 260 1.25 -10.67 15.31
CA ASP A 260 -0.05 -10.31 15.87
C ASP A 260 -0.89 -9.50 14.86
N PRO A 261 -2.12 -9.93 14.53
CA PRO A 261 -3.01 -9.19 13.62
C PRO A 261 -3.30 -7.75 14.06
N ARG A 262 -3.47 -7.51 15.36
CA ARG A 262 -3.82 -6.17 15.87
C ARG A 262 -2.63 -5.21 15.76
N ALA A 263 -1.46 -5.62 16.24
CA ALA A 263 -0.24 -4.86 16.07
C ALA A 263 0.04 -4.57 14.58
N LEU A 264 -0.16 -5.55 13.69
CA LEU A 264 0.03 -5.34 12.26
C LEU A 264 -0.95 -4.30 11.68
N ALA A 265 -2.22 -4.31 12.10
CA ALA A 265 -3.19 -3.31 11.70
C ALA A 265 -2.74 -1.89 12.11
N GLU A 266 -2.31 -1.71 13.36
CA GLU A 266 -1.79 -0.42 13.85
C GLU A 266 -0.56 0.07 13.07
N LEU A 267 0.36 -0.84 12.70
CA LEU A 267 1.50 -0.53 11.84
C LEU A 267 1.07 0.02 10.48
N TYR A 268 0.03 -0.57 9.87
CA TYR A 268 -0.50 -0.10 8.59
C TYR A 268 -1.19 1.25 8.73
N GLU A 269 -2.04 1.44 9.74
CA GLU A 269 -2.73 2.71 9.98
C GLU A 269 -1.75 3.86 10.21
N ARG A 270 -0.70 3.63 11.01
CA ARG A 270 0.38 4.60 11.21
C ARG A 270 1.08 4.93 9.89
N ARG A 271 1.42 3.91 9.10
CA ARG A 271 2.06 4.10 7.79
C ARG A 271 1.20 4.89 6.81
N ILE A 272 -0.11 4.63 6.78
CA ILE A 272 -1.06 5.38 5.95
C ILE A 272 -1.07 6.86 6.34
N ARG A 273 -1.07 7.18 7.65
CA ARG A 273 -0.98 8.57 8.13
C ARG A 273 0.33 9.24 7.74
N GLU A 274 1.47 8.57 7.90
CA GLU A 274 2.78 9.08 7.49
C GLU A 274 2.82 9.42 6.00
N LEU A 275 2.36 8.50 5.14
CA LEU A 275 2.33 8.71 3.69
C LEU A 275 1.40 9.86 3.29
N ARG A 276 0.24 9.99 3.95
CA ARG A 276 -0.67 11.13 3.76
C ARG A 276 -0.03 12.45 4.19
N ALA A 277 0.70 12.46 5.30
CA ALA A 277 1.44 13.64 5.76
C ALA A 277 2.54 14.04 4.76
N MET A 278 3.29 13.07 4.21
CA MET A 278 4.26 13.33 3.15
C MET A 278 3.60 13.93 1.90
N ALA A 279 2.42 13.43 1.51
CA ALA A 279 1.65 13.99 0.40
C ALA A 279 1.22 15.44 0.66
N ALA A 280 0.79 15.74 1.89
CA ALA A 280 0.36 17.09 2.28
C ALA A 280 1.52 18.08 2.43
N ALA A 281 2.70 17.61 2.83
CA ALA A 281 3.91 18.43 2.99
C ALA A 281 4.68 18.62 1.67
N ALA A 282 4.33 17.89 0.61
CA ALA A 282 4.99 18.03 -0.67
C ALA A 282 4.77 19.46 -1.20
N PRO A 283 5.82 20.11 -1.73
CA PRO A 283 5.64 21.41 -2.37
C PRO A 283 4.61 21.25 -3.48
N ALA A 284 3.63 22.15 -3.54
CA ALA A 284 2.65 22.15 -4.61
C ALA A 284 3.41 22.07 -5.94
N SER A 285 3.26 20.94 -6.63
CA SER A 285 3.93 20.76 -7.91
C SER A 285 3.52 21.95 -8.77
N PRO A 286 4.48 22.73 -9.32
CA PRO A 286 4.13 23.89 -10.12
C PRO A 286 3.16 23.41 -11.20
N ALA A 287 2.01 24.11 -11.32
CA ALA A 287 0.99 23.74 -12.28
C ALA A 287 1.68 23.52 -13.64
N PRO A 288 1.39 22.40 -14.34
CA PRO A 288 1.97 22.17 -15.65
C PRO A 288 1.73 23.43 -16.48
N PRO A 289 2.77 23.98 -17.15
CA PRO A 289 2.63 25.23 -17.88
C PRO A 289 1.43 25.06 -18.82
N GLU A 290 0.41 25.92 -18.63
CA GLU A 290 -0.75 25.95 -19.52
C GLU A 290 -0.20 25.99 -20.95
N THR A 291 -0.51 24.97 -21.73
CA THR A 291 -0.12 24.89 -23.14
C THR A 291 -0.99 25.87 -23.93
N ARG A 292 -0.78 27.18 -23.70
CA ARG A 292 -1.65 28.24 -24.18
C ARG A 292 -1.47 28.55 -25.67
N ASP A 293 -0.42 28.05 -26.32
CA ASP A 293 -0.02 28.55 -27.65
C ASP A 293 -0.03 27.53 -28.80
N ARG A 294 -0.70 26.37 -28.67
CA ARG A 294 -0.74 25.39 -29.78
C ARG A 294 -2.01 25.40 -30.66
N GLN A 295 -2.95 26.32 -30.44
CA GLN A 295 -4.17 26.46 -31.26
C GLN A 295 -4.18 27.66 -32.22
N GLN A 296 -3.04 28.30 -32.48
CA GLN A 296 -2.94 29.34 -33.53
C GLN A 296 -2.09 28.82 -34.70
N ASN A 297 -2.67 27.93 -35.52
CA ASN A 297 -2.29 27.73 -36.93
C ASN A 297 -3.30 26.83 -37.62
#